data_AF-A0A9E2L6W0-F1
#
_entry.id   AF-A0A9E2L6W0-F1
#
_cell.length_a   1.000
_cell.length_b   1.000
_cell.length_c   1.000
_cell.angle_alpha   90.00
_cell.angle_beta   90.00
_cell.angle_gamma   90.00
#
_symmetry.space_group_name_H-M   'P 1'
#
loop_
_entity.id
_entity.type
_entity.pdbx_description
1 polymer ?
#
loop_
_entity_poly.entity_id
_entity_poly.type
_entity_poly.pdbx_seq_one_letter_code
_entity_poly.pdbx_strand_id
1 'polypeptide(L)'
;MHSLFGCKGWIALFFRRALAESGNEVHTLAEVESGMPGKIDVAFVQDTFEYQSLQGWREKFFPDVPCLFVSTNDDISGYPPLWENLFGVFAFTHADFSLCGIPKEMQVRLSCPVREFAEYYFYDPVPKICRMVYFPTGHTMENDRILFDFCRKSNVELTVVSDEYRFLCDVLPLSIKVVSPEHARQVLQDAHVVLASGYEALCAMALCKPCIIFGDYGLGGLVTSRNYDLLENIAFRGRKGGYFREVIPAKLLEAVVQSVFMTDYAEELRVVQRIIQERHSWNRFVTTVNETVERLLVLQDALQDVNRQKELKPCLSSLVRVEVKDGKSILWRGMVCFGELDDDMAGILQQCDGTLAVDGLTALNGLTDEDAEVLWQNLLALWKERIIFFKL
;
A
#
# COMPACT_ATOMS: atom_id res chain seq x y z
N MET A 1 -12.08 21.07 -28.01
CA MET A 1 -11.65 21.26 -26.60
C MET A 1 -11.17 19.90 -26.08
N HIS A 2 -10.15 19.34 -26.75
CA HIS A 2 -9.56 18.04 -26.45
C HIS A 2 -8.19 18.29 -25.84
N SER A 3 -8.12 18.33 -24.52
CA SER A 3 -6.85 18.35 -23.80
C SER A 3 -6.34 16.92 -23.65
N LEU A 4 -5.14 16.69 -24.18
CA LEU A 4 -4.26 15.57 -23.86
C LEU A 4 -4.14 15.41 -22.32
N PHE A 5 -5.01 14.60 -21.71
CA PHE A 5 -4.76 14.04 -20.39
C PHE A 5 -3.93 12.78 -20.58
N GLY A 6 -2.61 12.95 -20.69
CA GLY A 6 -1.68 11.83 -20.67
C GLY A 6 -1.84 10.98 -19.40
N CYS A 7 -1.41 9.72 -19.46
CA CYS A 7 -1.55 8.62 -18.49
C CYS A 7 -1.54 8.99 -16.98
N LYS A 8 -0.91 10.10 -16.61
CA LYS A 8 -0.83 10.66 -15.25
C LYS A 8 -2.19 11.06 -14.64
N GLY A 9 -3.15 11.50 -15.45
CA GLY A 9 -4.46 11.96 -14.96
C GLY A 9 -5.37 10.81 -14.47
N TRP A 10 -5.35 9.68 -15.18
CA TRP A 10 -6.19 8.52 -14.91
C TRP A 10 -5.72 7.71 -13.70
N ILE A 11 -4.41 7.49 -13.59
CA ILE A 11 -3.78 6.84 -12.43
C ILE A 11 -4.16 7.57 -11.13
N ALA A 12 -4.08 8.91 -11.14
CA ALA A 12 -4.44 9.75 -10.01
C ALA A 12 -5.92 9.65 -9.59
N LEU A 13 -6.83 9.44 -10.54
CA LEU A 13 -8.27 9.32 -10.30
C LEU A 13 -8.64 7.91 -9.81
N PHE A 14 -8.04 6.88 -10.40
CA PHE A 14 -8.22 5.48 -10.03
C PHE A 14 -7.84 5.23 -8.57
N PHE A 15 -6.60 5.58 -8.20
CA PHE A 15 -6.14 5.40 -6.83
C PHE A 15 -6.89 6.30 -5.84
N ARG A 16 -7.42 7.45 -6.27
CA ARG A 16 -8.26 8.29 -5.42
C ARG A 16 -9.59 7.62 -5.08
N ARG A 17 -10.20 6.88 -6.00
CA ARG A 17 -11.40 6.06 -5.73
C ARG A 17 -11.06 4.83 -4.90
N ALA A 18 -10.05 4.06 -5.33
CA ALA A 18 -9.61 2.86 -4.62
C ALA A 18 -9.23 3.10 -3.15
N LEU A 19 -8.65 4.26 -2.84
CA LEU A 19 -8.28 4.65 -1.46
C LEU A 19 -9.41 5.30 -0.67
N ALA A 20 -10.38 5.94 -1.32
CA ALA A 20 -11.55 6.54 -0.65
C ALA A 20 -12.64 5.49 -0.33
N GLU A 21 -12.63 4.37 -1.02
CA GLU A 21 -13.70 3.36 -1.01
C GLU A 21 -13.26 2.04 -0.36
N SER A 22 -12.11 2.00 0.34
CA SER A 22 -11.58 0.82 1.05
C SER A 22 -12.48 0.28 2.19
N GLY A 23 -13.71 0.80 2.33
CA GLY A 23 -14.77 0.29 3.20
C GLY A 23 -16.10 -0.07 2.50
N ASN A 24 -16.24 0.12 1.18
CA ASN A 24 -17.45 -0.24 0.43
C ASN A 24 -17.11 -0.82 -0.93
N GLU A 25 -17.72 -1.98 -1.25
CA GLU A 25 -17.62 -2.70 -2.51
C GLU A 25 -17.88 -1.80 -3.72
N VAL A 26 -16.82 -1.31 -4.37
CA VAL A 26 -16.91 -0.65 -5.67
C VAL A 26 -15.83 -1.20 -6.60
N HIS A 27 -16.31 -1.67 -7.74
CA HIS A 27 -15.52 -2.19 -8.85
C HIS A 27 -15.02 -1.04 -9.72
N THR A 28 -13.73 -0.75 -9.69
CA THR A 28 -13.13 0.19 -10.66
C THR A 28 -12.08 -0.56 -11.47
N LEU A 29 -12.29 -0.68 -12.79
CA LEU A 29 -11.20 -0.86 -13.75
C LEU A 29 -10.74 0.53 -14.17
N ALA A 30 -9.44 0.80 -14.09
CA ALA A 30 -8.85 1.93 -14.80
C ALA A 30 -8.04 1.42 -15.98
N GLU A 31 -8.45 1.88 -17.16
CA GLU A 31 -7.75 1.65 -18.40
C GLU A 31 -6.81 2.85 -18.61
N VAL A 32 -5.52 2.58 -18.83
CA VAL A 32 -4.61 3.61 -19.34
C VAL A 32 -4.74 3.58 -20.85
N GLU A 33 -5.55 4.50 -21.41
CA GLU A 33 -5.67 4.65 -22.86
C GLU A 33 -4.39 5.27 -23.44
N SER A 34 -3.85 4.61 -24.46
CA SER A 34 -2.87 5.21 -25.35
C SER A 34 -3.49 6.43 -26.08
N GLY A 35 -2.67 7.29 -26.68
CA GLY A 35 -3.14 8.36 -27.58
C GLY A 35 -3.91 7.89 -28.82
N MET A 36 -4.22 6.58 -28.95
CA MET A 36 -5.18 6.02 -29.90
C MET A 36 -6.41 5.47 -29.14
N PRO A 37 -7.64 5.83 -29.56
CA PRO A 37 -8.85 5.40 -28.86
C PRO A 37 -9.02 3.88 -28.89
N GLY A 38 -9.25 3.27 -27.71
CA GLY A 38 -9.64 1.86 -27.56
C GLY A 38 -8.53 0.82 -27.35
N LYS A 39 -7.26 1.22 -27.16
CA LYS A 39 -6.16 0.31 -26.79
C LYS A 39 -5.76 0.51 -25.33
N ILE A 40 -5.82 -0.58 -24.54
CA ILE A 40 -5.37 -0.62 -23.15
C ILE A 40 -3.93 -1.12 -23.11
N ASP A 41 -3.04 -0.32 -22.53
CA ASP A 41 -1.63 -0.69 -22.39
C ASP A 41 -1.34 -1.44 -21.09
N VAL A 42 -2.07 -1.15 -20.00
CA VAL A 42 -1.97 -1.82 -18.69
C VAL A 42 -3.35 -1.89 -18.03
N ALA A 43 -3.67 -3.02 -17.42
CA ALA A 43 -4.89 -3.20 -16.62
C ALA A 43 -4.57 -3.19 -15.12
N PHE A 44 -5.35 -2.43 -14.34
CA PHE A 44 -5.31 -2.46 -12.88
C PHE A 44 -6.49 -3.25 -12.33
N VAL A 45 -6.22 -4.21 -11.46
CA VAL A 45 -7.24 -5.09 -10.87
C VAL A 45 -7.18 -4.99 -9.35
N GLN A 46 -8.26 -4.51 -8.72
CA GLN A 46 -8.34 -4.36 -7.26
C GLN A 46 -8.92 -5.62 -6.59
N ASP A 47 -8.56 -5.85 -5.33
CA ASP A 47 -9.00 -6.96 -4.46
C ASP A 47 -10.51 -6.97 -4.09
N THR A 48 -11.32 -6.06 -4.61
CA THR A 48 -12.78 -5.96 -4.36
C THR A 48 -13.64 -6.89 -5.23
N PHE A 49 -13.04 -7.80 -6.00
CA PHE A 49 -13.79 -8.68 -6.89
C PHE A 49 -13.90 -10.11 -6.35
N GLU A 50 -15.10 -10.68 -6.41
CA GLU A 50 -15.28 -12.13 -6.33
C GLU A 50 -14.47 -12.82 -7.44
N TYR A 51 -13.50 -13.64 -7.04
CA TYR A 51 -12.51 -14.29 -7.89
C TYR A 51 -13.08 -14.96 -9.16
N GLN A 52 -14.23 -15.65 -9.04
CA GLN A 52 -14.86 -16.36 -10.16
C GLN A 52 -15.35 -15.41 -11.26
N SER A 53 -15.78 -14.20 -10.88
CA SER A 53 -16.23 -13.17 -11.82
C SER A 53 -15.05 -12.53 -12.57
N LEU A 54 -13.88 -12.41 -11.93
CA LEU A 54 -12.66 -11.88 -12.55
C LEU A 54 -12.10 -12.77 -13.65
N GLN A 55 -12.05 -14.09 -13.43
CA GLN A 55 -11.40 -15.01 -14.36
C GLN A 55 -12.12 -15.02 -15.73
N GLY A 56 -13.45 -15.15 -15.72
CA GLY A 56 -14.24 -15.14 -16.95
C GLY A 56 -14.25 -13.79 -17.67
N TRP A 57 -14.07 -12.68 -16.95
CA TRP A 57 -13.98 -11.35 -17.53
C TRP A 57 -12.60 -11.12 -18.17
N ARG A 58 -11.51 -11.50 -17.49
CA ARG A 58 -10.15 -11.38 -18.03
C ARG A 58 -9.97 -12.19 -19.30
N GLU A 59 -10.30 -13.49 -19.28
CA GLU A 59 -10.14 -14.38 -20.44
C GLU A 59 -10.89 -13.84 -21.67
N LYS A 60 -11.98 -13.11 -21.44
CA LYS A 60 -12.83 -12.53 -22.48
C LYS A 60 -12.34 -11.18 -23.00
N PHE A 61 -11.74 -10.34 -22.16
CA PHE A 61 -11.48 -8.94 -22.51
C PHE A 61 -9.99 -8.61 -22.65
N PHE A 62 -9.10 -9.21 -21.86
CA PHE A 62 -7.69 -8.80 -21.77
C PHE A 62 -6.70 -9.96 -21.55
N PRO A 63 -6.62 -10.95 -22.48
CA PRO A 63 -5.72 -12.10 -22.30
C PRO A 63 -4.23 -11.69 -22.32
N ASP A 64 -3.86 -10.68 -23.14
CA ASP A 64 -2.47 -10.31 -23.43
C ASP A 64 -2.04 -8.96 -22.84
N VAL A 65 -2.94 -8.26 -22.14
CA VAL A 65 -2.63 -6.96 -21.51
C VAL A 65 -1.89 -7.20 -20.20
N PRO A 66 -0.77 -6.53 -19.92
CA PRO A 66 -0.09 -6.65 -18.64
C PRO A 66 -0.99 -6.14 -17.50
N CYS A 67 -1.10 -6.93 -16.44
CA CYS A 67 -1.95 -6.66 -15.29
C CYS A 67 -1.12 -6.27 -14.05
N LEU A 68 -1.57 -5.25 -13.34
CA LEU A 68 -1.15 -4.89 -12.00
C LEU A 68 -2.29 -5.16 -11.03
N PHE A 69 -2.05 -6.01 -10.04
CA PHE A 69 -3.01 -6.20 -8.97
C PHE A 69 -2.85 -5.11 -7.91
N VAL A 70 -3.94 -4.62 -7.35
CA VAL A 70 -3.97 -3.59 -6.31
C VAL A 70 -4.64 -4.17 -5.08
N SER A 71 -3.86 -4.41 -4.04
CA SER A 71 -4.35 -4.89 -2.77
C SER A 71 -4.53 -3.75 -1.79
N THR A 72 -5.74 -3.63 -1.25
CA THR A 72 -6.14 -2.65 -0.25
C THR A 72 -6.45 -3.28 1.11
N ASN A 73 -6.58 -4.61 1.17
CA ASN A 73 -6.79 -5.38 2.39
C ASN A 73 -5.56 -6.24 2.78
N ASP A 74 -5.45 -6.58 4.06
CA ASP A 74 -4.47 -7.54 4.60
C ASP A 74 -4.92 -9.00 4.39
N ASP A 75 -6.21 -9.23 4.11
CA ASP A 75 -6.74 -10.56 3.80
C ASP A 75 -6.34 -11.01 2.38
N ILE A 76 -5.38 -11.92 2.32
CA ILE A 76 -4.88 -12.52 1.07
C ILE A 76 -5.58 -13.84 0.71
N SER A 77 -6.58 -14.28 1.49
CA SER A 77 -7.27 -15.55 1.26
C SER A 77 -8.10 -15.56 -0.04
N GLY A 78 -8.56 -14.38 -0.48
CA GLY A 78 -9.24 -14.17 -1.76
C GLY A 78 -8.32 -13.92 -2.95
N TYR A 79 -6.99 -13.96 -2.76
CA TYR A 79 -6.04 -13.61 -3.81
C TYR A 79 -6.08 -14.60 -5.00
N PRO A 80 -6.23 -14.11 -6.24
CA PRO A 80 -6.26 -14.97 -7.42
C PRO A 80 -4.91 -15.66 -7.67
N PRO A 81 -4.87 -16.92 -8.17
CA PRO A 81 -3.65 -17.57 -8.62
C PRO A 81 -2.94 -16.78 -9.72
N LEU A 82 -1.65 -17.09 -9.87
CA LEU A 82 -0.67 -16.50 -10.77
C LEU A 82 -1.18 -16.46 -12.22
N TRP A 83 -1.77 -15.34 -12.63
CA TRP A 83 -2.10 -15.12 -14.03
C TRP A 83 -0.82 -14.94 -14.84
N GLU A 84 -0.72 -15.56 -16.03
CA GLU A 84 0.46 -15.43 -16.88
C GLU A 84 0.83 -13.97 -17.17
N ASN A 85 -0.17 -13.11 -17.36
CA ASN A 85 -0.03 -11.68 -17.63
C ASN A 85 -0.05 -10.81 -16.36
N LEU A 86 0.11 -11.37 -15.15
CA LEU A 86 0.29 -10.57 -13.93
C LEU A 86 1.74 -10.10 -13.82
N PHE A 87 1.97 -8.79 -13.90
CA PHE A 87 3.31 -8.20 -13.90
C PHE A 87 3.74 -7.67 -12.54
N GLY A 88 2.80 -7.46 -11.62
CA GLY A 88 3.11 -7.00 -10.28
C GLY A 88 1.90 -6.80 -9.38
N VAL A 89 2.19 -6.50 -8.12
CA VAL A 89 1.22 -6.18 -7.08
C VAL A 89 1.58 -4.85 -6.46
N PHE A 90 0.64 -3.92 -6.44
CA PHE A 90 0.67 -2.76 -5.56
C PHE A 90 -0.03 -3.12 -4.25
N ALA A 91 0.72 -3.11 -3.16
CA ALA A 91 0.20 -3.41 -1.83
C ALA A 91 0.14 -2.12 -0.99
N PHE A 92 -1.06 -1.72 -0.58
CA PHE A 92 -1.27 -0.67 0.41
C PHE A 92 -1.17 -1.17 1.85
N THR A 93 -1.00 -2.48 2.01
CA THR A 93 -1.06 -3.18 3.28
C THR A 93 0.27 -3.89 3.58
N HIS A 94 0.36 -4.50 4.76
CA HIS A 94 1.58 -5.21 5.18
C HIS A 94 1.54 -6.70 4.83
N ALA A 95 0.50 -7.15 4.14
CA ALA A 95 0.38 -8.50 3.62
C ALA A 95 1.63 -8.98 2.87
N ASP A 96 2.01 -10.24 3.09
CA ASP A 96 3.09 -10.91 2.38
C ASP A 96 2.51 -11.82 1.30
N PHE A 97 2.48 -11.33 0.06
CA PHE A 97 1.95 -12.07 -1.09
C PHE A 97 2.86 -13.24 -1.50
N SER A 98 4.04 -13.39 -0.89
CA SER A 98 4.90 -14.56 -1.09
C SER A 98 4.19 -15.84 -0.64
N LEU A 99 3.28 -15.75 0.35
CA LEU A 99 2.43 -16.84 0.81
C LEU A 99 1.44 -17.31 -0.27
N CYS A 100 1.06 -16.41 -1.19
CA CYS A 100 0.20 -16.69 -2.34
C CYS A 100 0.99 -17.00 -3.61
N GLY A 101 2.31 -17.17 -3.50
CA GLY A 101 3.18 -17.48 -4.62
C GLY A 101 3.58 -16.28 -5.47
N ILE A 102 3.45 -15.03 -4.98
CA ILE A 102 3.95 -13.84 -5.67
C ILE A 102 5.37 -13.49 -5.20
N PRO A 103 6.36 -13.42 -6.09
CA PRO A 103 7.73 -13.05 -5.73
C PRO A 103 7.82 -11.63 -5.15
N LYS A 104 8.76 -11.40 -4.23
CA LYS A 104 9.01 -10.09 -3.60
C LYS A 104 9.35 -9.01 -4.64
N GLU A 105 9.99 -9.38 -5.74
CA GLU A 105 10.40 -8.49 -6.82
C GLU A 105 9.21 -7.92 -7.61
N MET A 106 8.07 -8.61 -7.54
CA MET A 106 6.80 -8.20 -8.13
C MET A 106 5.93 -7.39 -7.14
N GLN A 107 6.29 -7.34 -5.86
CA GLN A 107 5.53 -6.66 -4.82
C GLN A 107 6.06 -5.23 -4.61
N VAL A 108 5.26 -4.24 -4.96
CA VAL A 108 5.55 -2.82 -4.73
C VAL A 108 4.66 -2.31 -3.61
N ARG A 109 5.27 -2.02 -2.46
CA ARG A 109 4.54 -1.40 -1.35
C ARG A 109 4.29 0.07 -1.63
N LEU A 110 3.03 0.47 -1.59
CA LEU A 110 2.60 1.84 -1.73
C LEU A 110 2.05 2.33 -0.39
N SER A 111 2.49 3.52 0.01
CA SER A 111 1.89 4.19 1.16
C SER A 111 0.69 5.02 0.72
N CYS A 112 -0.30 5.19 1.60
CA CYS A 112 -1.43 6.08 1.37
C CYS A 112 -0.93 7.52 1.23
N PRO A 113 -1.11 8.18 0.07
CA PRO A 113 -0.51 9.47 -0.16
C PRO A 113 -1.25 10.60 0.55
N VAL A 114 -0.49 11.52 1.14
CA VAL A 114 -0.97 12.79 1.66
C VAL A 114 -0.71 13.90 0.64
N ARG A 115 -1.73 14.72 0.40
CA ARG A 115 -1.69 15.80 -0.60
C ARG A 115 -1.38 17.16 0.00
N GLU A 116 -1.77 17.37 1.25
CA GLU A 116 -1.75 18.67 1.88
C GLU A 116 -0.76 18.68 3.04
N PHE A 117 0.10 19.69 3.04
CA PHE A 117 1.06 19.95 4.09
C PHE A 117 0.91 21.40 4.51
N ALA A 118 0.84 21.64 5.81
CA ALA A 118 0.76 22.98 6.38
C ALA A 118 1.28 22.98 7.81
N GLU A 119 1.70 24.13 8.31
CA GLU A 119 2.06 24.30 9.72
C GLU A 119 0.88 24.92 10.47
N TYR A 120 -0.05 24.08 10.92
CA TYR A 120 -1.19 24.55 11.74
C TYR A 120 -0.90 24.47 13.24
N TYR A 121 0.29 24.03 13.64
CA TYR A 121 0.67 23.97 15.05
C TYR A 121 0.64 25.36 15.68
N PHE A 122 0.10 25.41 16.89
CA PHE A 122 0.26 26.55 17.79
C PHE A 122 0.28 26.01 19.22
N TYR A 123 1.07 26.65 20.07
CA TYR A 123 1.21 26.26 21.46
C TYR A 123 0.36 27.14 22.36
N ASP A 124 -0.54 26.52 23.13
CA ASP A 124 -1.28 27.14 24.22
C ASP A 124 -1.10 26.25 25.46
N PRO A 125 -0.24 26.63 26.44
CA PRO A 125 0.08 25.78 27.59
C PRO A 125 -1.09 25.62 28.57
N VAL A 126 -2.02 26.58 28.61
CA VAL A 126 -3.17 26.58 29.53
C VAL A 126 -4.41 27.05 28.77
N PRO A 127 -4.88 26.23 27.81
CA PRO A 127 -6.00 26.63 26.98
C PRO A 127 -7.24 26.76 27.85
N LYS A 128 -7.95 27.89 27.71
CA LYS A 128 -9.24 28.10 28.38
C LYS A 128 -10.26 27.05 27.98
N ILE A 129 -10.17 26.50 26.77
CA ILE A 129 -10.99 25.39 26.27
C ILE A 129 -10.06 24.53 25.41
N CYS A 130 -9.95 23.24 25.74
CA CYS A 130 -9.20 22.30 24.92
C CYS A 130 -10.05 21.87 23.70
N ARG A 131 -9.81 22.52 22.55
CA ARG A 131 -10.35 22.10 21.25
C ARG A 131 -9.69 20.81 20.76
N MET A 132 -10.46 19.73 20.70
CA MET A 132 -10.06 18.41 20.24
C MET A 132 -10.81 18.05 18.96
N VAL A 133 -10.12 17.42 18.00
CA VAL A 133 -10.75 16.82 16.82
C VAL A 133 -10.62 15.30 16.92
N TYR A 134 -11.69 14.59 16.61
CA TYR A 134 -11.73 13.14 16.67
C TYR A 134 -12.26 12.53 15.37
N PHE A 135 -11.52 11.57 14.83
CA PHE A 135 -11.92 10.74 13.70
C PHE A 135 -12.25 9.34 14.20
N PRO A 136 -13.55 8.97 14.29
CA PRO A 136 -13.95 7.65 14.77
C PRO A 136 -13.58 6.56 13.79
N THR A 137 -13.26 5.38 14.32
CA THR A 137 -12.96 4.19 13.49
C THR A 137 -14.21 3.40 13.11
N GLY A 138 -15.36 3.68 13.74
CA GLY A 138 -16.61 2.93 13.56
C GLY A 138 -16.61 1.53 14.21
N HIS A 139 -15.49 1.08 14.79
CA HIS A 139 -15.37 -0.26 15.37
C HIS A 139 -15.25 -0.28 16.89
N THR A 140 -15.05 0.86 17.54
CA THR A 140 -14.71 0.98 18.97
C THR A 140 -15.72 1.79 19.80
N MET A 141 -17.02 1.51 19.66
CA MET A 141 -18.11 2.23 20.36
C MET A 141 -17.87 2.48 21.85
N GLU A 142 -17.27 1.54 22.58
CA GLU A 142 -16.96 1.70 24.01
C GLU A 142 -15.88 2.77 24.25
N ASN A 143 -14.85 2.83 23.40
CA ASN A 143 -13.81 3.85 23.47
C ASN A 143 -14.37 5.24 23.15
N ASP A 144 -15.29 5.32 22.18
CA ASP A 144 -15.96 6.58 21.82
C ASP A 144 -16.78 7.10 23.01
N ARG A 145 -17.49 6.20 23.70
CA ARG A 145 -18.21 6.54 24.93
C ARG A 145 -17.28 7.04 26.02
N ILE A 146 -16.13 6.40 26.22
CA ILE A 146 -15.11 6.84 27.18
C ILE A 146 -14.60 8.24 26.84
N LEU A 147 -14.36 8.53 25.56
CA LEU A 147 -13.96 9.87 25.10
C LEU A 147 -15.07 10.89 25.37
N PHE A 148 -16.33 10.59 25.03
CA PHE A 148 -17.44 11.51 25.27
C PHE A 148 -17.65 11.77 26.78
N ASP A 149 -17.50 10.74 27.63
CA ASP A 149 -17.57 10.88 29.08
C ASP A 149 -16.39 11.68 29.65
N PHE A 150 -15.20 11.59 29.07
CA PHE A 150 -14.07 12.45 29.38
C PHE A 150 -14.38 13.91 29.02
N CYS A 151 -14.92 14.18 27.83
CA CYS A 151 -15.28 15.53 27.39
C CYS A 151 -16.36 16.17 28.27
N ARG A 152 -17.28 15.40 28.84
CA ARG A 152 -18.31 15.91 29.77
C ARG A 152 -17.75 16.40 31.11
N LYS A 153 -16.61 15.83 31.54
CA LYS A 153 -16.00 16.09 32.85
C LYS A 153 -14.84 17.08 32.78
N SER A 154 -14.47 17.48 31.58
CA SER A 154 -13.29 18.28 31.29
C SER A 154 -13.67 19.52 30.51
N ASN A 155 -12.81 20.53 30.52
CA ASN A 155 -13.01 21.75 29.76
C ASN A 155 -12.56 21.56 28.29
N VAL A 156 -13.27 20.68 27.59
CA VAL A 156 -12.96 20.19 26.25
C VAL A 156 -14.11 20.51 25.31
N GLU A 157 -13.79 21.05 24.15
CA GLU A 157 -14.69 21.09 22.99
C GLU A 157 -14.23 20.03 21.99
N LEU A 158 -15.07 19.03 21.76
CA LEU A 158 -14.79 17.93 20.84
C LEU A 158 -15.50 18.15 19.52
N THR A 159 -14.78 18.06 18.41
CA THR A 159 -15.37 17.97 17.07
C THR A 159 -15.14 16.57 16.50
N VAL A 160 -16.22 15.81 16.36
CA VAL A 160 -16.23 14.49 15.72
C VAL A 160 -16.41 14.70 14.23
N VAL A 161 -15.49 14.18 13.43
CA VAL A 161 -15.52 14.31 11.97
C VAL A 161 -16.01 12.99 11.39
N SER A 162 -17.31 12.89 11.15
CA SER A 162 -17.95 11.68 10.61
C SER A 162 -19.38 11.96 10.16
N ASP A 163 -19.77 11.44 9.00
CA ASP A 163 -21.17 11.45 8.58
C ASP A 163 -21.99 10.37 9.30
N GLU A 164 -21.37 9.25 9.67
CA GLU A 164 -22.02 8.15 10.39
C GLU A 164 -22.49 8.57 11.77
N TYR A 165 -21.80 9.49 12.45
CA TYR A 165 -22.14 9.90 13.81
C TYR A 165 -23.18 11.04 13.84
N ARG A 166 -23.66 11.52 12.67
CA ARG A 166 -24.61 12.64 12.60
C ARG A 166 -25.94 12.36 13.31
N PHE A 167 -26.36 11.11 13.42
CA PHE A 167 -27.57 10.74 14.16
C PHE A 167 -27.43 10.98 15.68
N LEU A 168 -26.21 11.16 16.19
CA LEU A 168 -25.95 11.43 17.60
C LEU A 168 -26.02 12.93 17.96
N CYS A 169 -26.15 13.84 16.99
CA CYS A 169 -26.15 15.29 17.23
C CYS A 169 -27.17 15.72 18.30
N ASP A 170 -28.34 15.07 18.36
CA ASP A 170 -29.42 15.44 19.27
C ASP A 170 -29.22 14.91 20.71
N VAL A 171 -28.32 13.94 20.91
CA VAL A 171 -28.07 13.30 22.22
C VAL A 171 -26.71 13.67 22.82
N LEU A 172 -25.82 14.24 22.01
CA LEU A 172 -24.51 14.67 22.45
C LEU A 172 -24.58 16.00 23.23
N PRO A 173 -23.72 16.22 24.24
CA PRO A 173 -23.59 17.51 24.90
C PRO A 173 -23.22 18.63 23.91
N LEU A 174 -23.58 19.88 24.23
CA LEU A 174 -23.22 21.04 23.40
C LEU A 174 -21.71 21.24 23.19
N SER A 175 -20.88 20.67 24.06
CA SER A 175 -19.42 20.67 23.91
C SER A 175 -18.91 19.69 22.86
N ILE A 176 -19.76 18.82 22.32
CA ILE A 176 -19.43 17.85 21.28
C ILE A 176 -20.22 18.19 20.02
N LYS A 177 -19.51 18.45 18.93
CA LYS A 177 -20.09 18.76 17.62
C LYS A 177 -19.73 17.64 16.64
N VAL A 178 -20.68 17.23 15.81
CA VAL A 178 -20.41 16.32 14.70
C VAL A 178 -20.44 17.11 13.40
N VAL A 179 -19.40 16.97 12.59
CA VAL A 179 -19.27 17.63 11.28
C VAL A 179 -18.96 16.61 10.20
N SER A 180 -19.33 16.93 8.97
CA SER A 180 -18.97 16.11 7.81
C SER A 180 -17.46 16.16 7.53
N PRO A 181 -16.85 15.09 7.00
CA PRO A 181 -15.44 15.05 6.58
C PRO A 181 -15.00 16.17 5.64
N GLU A 182 -15.92 16.77 4.88
CA GLU A 182 -15.61 17.93 4.03
C GLU A 182 -15.09 19.15 4.82
N HIS A 183 -15.46 19.27 6.10
CA HIS A 183 -15.03 20.34 7.00
C HIS A 183 -13.75 20.00 7.78
N ALA A 184 -13.17 18.80 7.58
CA ALA A 184 -12.02 18.30 8.35
C ALA A 184 -10.86 19.31 8.39
N ARG A 185 -10.54 19.92 7.25
CA ARG A 185 -9.43 20.88 7.14
C ARG A 185 -9.64 22.10 8.05
N GLN A 186 -10.84 22.68 8.06
CA GLN A 186 -11.15 23.87 8.85
C GLN A 186 -11.05 23.56 10.34
N VAL A 187 -11.62 22.43 10.78
CA VAL A 187 -11.61 22.07 12.20
C VAL A 187 -10.21 21.68 12.68
N LEU A 188 -9.39 21.09 11.80
CA LEU A 188 -8.00 20.78 12.09
C LEU A 188 -7.15 22.04 12.31
N GLN A 189 -7.38 23.13 11.55
CA GLN A 189 -6.64 24.39 11.73
C GLN A 189 -6.75 24.91 13.17
N ASP A 190 -7.94 24.86 13.76
CA ASP A 190 -8.21 25.37 15.11
C ASP A 190 -7.95 24.36 16.24
N ALA A 191 -7.71 23.10 15.92
CA ALA A 191 -7.52 22.04 16.91
C ALA A 191 -6.21 22.20 17.69
N HIS A 192 -6.24 21.96 19.00
CA HIS A 192 -5.02 21.80 19.78
C HIS A 192 -4.44 20.39 19.64
N VAL A 193 -5.30 19.38 19.59
CA VAL A 193 -4.93 17.97 19.49
C VAL A 193 -5.94 17.20 18.66
N VAL A 194 -5.45 16.21 17.94
CA VAL A 194 -6.24 15.31 17.09
C VAL A 194 -6.17 13.90 17.66
N LEU A 195 -7.30 13.23 17.76
CA LEU A 195 -7.42 11.81 18.06
C LEU A 195 -7.84 11.12 16.77
N ALA A 196 -6.99 10.25 16.26
CA ALA A 196 -7.22 9.58 14.98
C ALA A 196 -6.51 8.23 14.92
N SER A 197 -6.80 7.46 13.90
CA SER A 197 -6.07 6.25 13.54
C SER A 197 -5.82 6.23 12.03
N GLY A 198 -4.95 5.35 11.55
CA GLY A 198 -4.79 5.13 10.12
C GLY A 198 -4.45 6.38 9.30
N TYR A 199 -5.20 6.59 8.22
CA TYR A 199 -4.96 7.66 7.25
C TYR A 199 -5.23 9.05 7.84
N GLU A 200 -6.27 9.18 8.66
CA GLU A 200 -6.63 10.44 9.30
C GLU A 200 -5.53 10.92 10.25
N ALA A 201 -4.84 9.99 10.92
CA ALA A 201 -3.66 10.30 11.72
C ALA A 201 -2.51 10.84 10.85
N LEU A 202 -2.23 10.20 9.70
CA LEU A 202 -1.24 10.68 8.74
C LEU A 202 -1.57 12.11 8.25
N CYS A 203 -2.83 12.37 7.91
CA CYS A 203 -3.28 13.70 7.48
C CYS A 203 -3.11 14.75 8.60
N ALA A 204 -3.47 14.43 9.84
CA ALA A 204 -3.30 15.35 10.96
C ALA A 204 -1.82 15.72 11.18
N MET A 205 -0.94 14.72 11.17
CA MET A 205 0.51 14.93 11.33
C MET A 205 1.13 15.68 10.15
N ALA A 206 0.64 15.47 8.92
CA ALA A 206 1.05 16.25 7.75
C ALA A 206 0.67 17.74 7.86
N LEU A 207 -0.32 18.09 8.67
CA LEU A 207 -0.71 19.47 8.99
C LEU A 207 -0.03 20.00 10.27
N CYS A 208 1.03 19.32 10.75
CA CYS A 208 1.73 19.62 12.00
C CYS A 208 0.82 19.65 13.23
N LYS A 209 -0.26 18.85 13.27
CA LYS A 209 -1.10 18.76 14.47
C LYS A 209 -0.58 17.68 15.42
N PRO A 210 -0.56 17.93 16.75
CA PRO A 210 -0.35 16.88 17.73
C PRO A 210 -1.41 15.80 17.52
N CYS A 211 -0.97 14.57 17.25
CA CYS A 211 -1.85 13.46 16.95
C CYS A 211 -1.68 12.36 18.00
N ILE A 212 -2.77 12.01 18.68
CA ILE A 212 -2.84 10.86 19.57
C ILE A 212 -3.47 9.71 18.80
N ILE A 213 -2.77 8.58 18.73
CA ILE A 213 -3.31 7.38 18.10
C ILE A 213 -4.39 6.77 18.98
N PHE A 214 -5.63 6.87 18.50
CA PHE A 214 -6.84 6.38 19.14
C PHE A 214 -7.55 5.48 18.13
N GLY A 215 -7.29 4.17 18.18
CA GLY A 215 -7.70 3.25 17.13
C GLY A 215 -8.22 1.91 17.64
N ASP A 216 -8.44 1.01 16.68
CA ASP A 216 -9.07 -0.29 16.90
C ASP A 216 -8.30 -1.21 17.85
N TYR A 217 -6.99 -1.01 18.00
CA TYR A 217 -6.12 -1.80 18.86
C TYR A 217 -5.67 -1.01 20.10
N GLY A 218 -6.58 -0.16 20.60
CA GLY A 218 -6.38 0.63 21.81
C GLY A 218 -5.61 1.94 21.58
N LEU A 219 -4.99 2.44 22.64
CA LEU A 219 -4.33 3.75 22.66
C LEU A 219 -2.85 3.64 22.31
N GLY A 220 -2.44 4.19 21.16
CA GLY A 220 -1.04 4.23 20.72
C GLY A 220 -0.23 5.41 21.26
N GLY A 221 -0.90 6.39 21.88
CA GLY A 221 -0.27 7.58 22.48
C GLY A 221 0.00 8.71 21.49
N LEU A 222 0.64 9.78 21.97
CA LEU A 222 1.07 10.90 21.13
C LEU A 222 2.17 10.45 20.16
N VAL A 223 2.05 10.81 18.88
CA VAL A 223 3.07 10.49 17.88
C VAL A 223 4.26 11.45 18.02
N THR A 224 5.45 10.86 17.99
CA THR A 224 6.76 11.52 18.03
C THR A 224 7.68 10.81 17.04
N SER A 225 8.77 11.44 16.64
CA SER A 225 9.84 10.84 15.84
C SER A 225 10.37 9.52 16.44
N ARG A 226 10.35 9.38 17.77
CA ARG A 226 10.85 8.19 18.48
C ARG A 226 9.96 6.98 18.37
N ASN A 227 8.65 7.16 18.24
CA ASN A 227 7.68 6.06 18.14
C ASN A 227 7.05 5.95 16.73
N TYR A 228 7.37 6.86 15.81
CA TYR A 228 6.81 6.90 14.47
C TYR A 228 6.93 5.56 13.73
N ASP A 229 8.14 5.02 13.56
CA ASP A 229 8.35 3.76 12.83
C ASP A 229 7.58 2.59 13.48
N LEU A 230 7.45 2.61 14.81
CA LEU A 230 6.79 1.56 15.57
C LEU A 230 5.27 1.61 15.37
N LEU A 231 4.70 2.81 15.28
CA LEU A 231 3.28 3.04 14.99
C LEU A 231 2.97 2.85 13.49
N GLU A 232 3.87 3.24 12.59
CA GLU A 232 3.72 3.05 11.14
C GLU A 232 3.67 1.57 10.78
N ASN A 233 4.49 0.73 11.42
CA ASN A 233 4.47 -0.73 11.23
C ASN A 233 3.15 -1.42 11.61
N ILE A 234 2.27 -0.73 12.34
CA ILE A 234 0.92 -1.19 12.69
C ILE A 234 -0.15 -0.25 12.12
N ALA A 235 0.19 0.46 11.04
CA ALA A 235 -0.67 1.39 10.32
C ALA A 235 -1.40 2.40 11.23
N PHE A 236 -0.76 2.84 12.31
CA PHE A 236 -1.33 3.78 13.29
C PHE A 236 -2.71 3.34 13.84
N ARG A 237 -2.95 2.03 14.01
CA ARG A 237 -4.26 1.51 14.46
C ARG A 237 -4.38 1.32 15.97
N GLY A 238 -3.38 1.70 16.76
CA GLY A 238 -3.38 1.57 18.22
C GLY A 238 -1.98 1.39 18.78
N ARG A 239 -1.84 0.53 19.80
CA ARG A 239 -0.52 0.16 20.36
C ARG A 239 -0.04 -1.19 19.85
N LYS A 240 1.29 -1.36 19.80
CA LYS A 240 1.89 -2.66 19.49
C LYS A 240 1.45 -3.71 20.52
N GLY A 241 1.01 -4.86 20.03
CA GLY A 241 0.49 -5.96 20.86
C GLY A 241 -0.88 -5.67 21.49
N GLY A 242 -1.59 -4.63 21.04
CA GLY A 242 -2.99 -4.44 21.39
C GLY A 242 -3.88 -5.48 20.70
N TYR A 243 -5.04 -5.76 21.29
CA TYR A 243 -6.05 -6.63 20.67
C TYR A 243 -7.16 -5.80 20.02
N PHE A 244 -7.82 -6.36 19.00
CA PHE A 244 -8.91 -5.67 18.32
C PHE A 244 -10.04 -5.35 19.29
N ARG A 245 -10.50 -4.10 19.28
CA ARG A 245 -11.46 -3.49 20.22
C ARG A 245 -10.97 -3.44 21.66
N GLU A 246 -9.66 -3.29 21.86
CA GLU A 246 -9.11 -3.04 23.19
C GLU A 246 -9.69 -1.76 23.80
N VAL A 247 -10.25 -1.92 25.00
CA VAL A 247 -10.85 -0.81 25.75
C VAL A 247 -9.76 0.07 26.34
N ILE A 248 -9.84 1.37 26.10
CA ILE A 248 -8.87 2.37 26.55
C ILE A 248 -9.24 2.86 27.94
N PRO A 249 -8.40 2.67 28.97
CA PRO A 249 -8.71 3.19 30.31
C PRO A 249 -8.84 4.72 30.31
N ALA A 250 -9.92 5.26 30.88
CA ALA A 250 -10.18 6.70 30.90
C ALA A 250 -9.04 7.54 31.51
N LYS A 251 -8.41 7.03 32.59
CA LYS A 251 -7.24 7.68 33.21
C LYS A 251 -6.03 7.74 32.27
N LEU A 252 -5.87 6.75 31.42
CA LEU A 252 -4.78 6.71 30.45
C LEU A 252 -5.02 7.73 29.33
N LEU A 253 -6.26 7.82 28.83
CA LEU A 253 -6.67 8.84 27.87
C LEU A 253 -6.42 10.25 28.42
N GLU A 254 -6.87 10.51 29.65
CA GLU A 254 -6.67 11.80 30.32
C GLU A 254 -5.18 12.15 30.43
N ALA A 255 -4.33 11.22 30.88
CA ALA A 255 -2.90 11.46 31.02
C ALA A 255 -2.23 11.80 29.68
N VAL A 256 -2.59 11.10 28.60
CA VAL A 256 -2.02 11.35 27.27
C VAL A 256 -2.48 12.69 26.71
N VAL A 257 -3.76 13.05 26.87
CA VAL A 257 -4.26 14.38 26.46
C VAL A 257 -3.56 15.49 27.24
N GLN A 258 -3.39 15.34 28.55
CA GLN A 258 -2.68 16.32 29.38
C GLN A 258 -1.22 16.49 28.96
N SER A 259 -0.54 15.41 28.55
CA SER A 259 0.87 15.50 28.13
C SER A 259 1.11 16.42 26.93
N VAL A 260 0.12 16.59 26.05
CA VAL A 260 0.23 17.47 24.87
C VAL A 260 0.47 18.93 25.25
N PHE A 261 0.00 19.35 26.42
CA PHE A 261 0.10 20.72 26.91
C PHE A 261 1.28 20.94 27.87
N MET A 262 2.01 19.88 28.23
CA MET A 262 3.13 19.99 29.18
C MET A 262 4.38 20.63 28.57
N THR A 263 4.55 20.50 27.24
CA THR A 263 5.73 21.00 26.53
C THR A 263 5.36 21.53 25.16
N ASP A 264 6.13 22.47 24.64
CA ASP A 264 6.01 22.89 23.24
C ASP A 264 6.60 21.83 22.30
N TYR A 265 5.75 21.25 21.45
CA TYR A 265 6.09 20.18 20.51
C TYR A 265 6.46 20.69 19.10
N ALA A 266 6.59 22.00 18.87
CA ALA A 266 6.79 22.57 17.53
C ALA A 266 7.86 21.86 16.70
N GLU A 267 9.06 21.69 17.26
CA GLU A 267 10.19 21.04 16.57
C GLU A 267 9.95 19.55 16.34
N GLU A 268 9.41 18.85 17.33
CA GLU A 268 9.09 17.42 17.24
C GLU A 268 8.08 17.15 16.11
N LEU A 269 7.04 17.98 16.00
CA LEU A 269 6.01 17.84 14.98
C LEU A 269 6.54 18.16 13.58
N ARG A 270 7.46 19.12 13.43
CA ARG A 270 8.15 19.38 12.17
C ARG A 270 9.00 18.20 11.72
N VAL A 271 9.66 17.51 12.65
CA VAL A 271 10.42 16.29 12.35
C VAL A 271 9.47 15.21 11.84
N VAL A 272 8.35 14.96 12.54
CA VAL A 272 7.34 13.99 12.10
C VAL A 272 6.75 14.36 10.74
N GLN A 273 6.40 15.63 10.51
CA GLN A 273 5.89 16.09 9.23
C GLN A 273 6.89 15.85 8.08
N ARG A 274 8.18 16.07 8.32
CA ARG A 274 9.23 15.79 7.31
C ARG A 274 9.30 14.31 6.96
N ILE A 275 9.22 13.42 7.96
CA ILE A 275 9.15 11.96 7.72
C ILE A 275 7.94 11.62 6.83
N ILE A 276 6.79 12.22 7.11
CA ILE A 276 5.57 12.02 6.31
C ILE A 276 5.72 12.55 4.90
N GLN A 277 6.31 13.74 4.73
CA GLN A 277 6.56 14.32 3.41
C GLN A 277 7.50 13.44 2.58
N GLU A 278 8.53 12.87 3.22
CA GLU A 278 9.46 11.94 2.57
C GLU A 278 8.78 10.63 2.20
N ARG A 279 7.96 10.03 3.07
CA ARG A 279 7.42 8.67 2.88
C ARG A 279 6.04 8.59 2.21
N HIS A 280 5.21 9.61 2.41
CA HIS A 280 3.78 9.61 2.06
C HIS A 280 3.38 10.74 1.11
N SER A 281 4.31 11.52 0.55
CA SER A 281 3.90 12.60 -0.37
C SER A 281 3.25 12.06 -1.65
N TRP A 282 2.26 12.82 -2.14
CA TRP A 282 1.62 12.56 -3.43
C TRP A 282 2.63 12.43 -4.59
N ASN A 283 3.68 13.27 -4.60
CA ASN A 283 4.70 13.21 -5.63
C ASN A 283 5.46 11.88 -5.60
N ARG A 284 5.87 11.40 -4.42
CA ARG A 284 6.53 10.10 -4.29
C ARG A 284 5.63 8.97 -4.76
N PHE A 285 4.36 8.97 -4.34
CA PHE A 285 3.39 7.99 -4.79
C PHE A 285 3.27 7.93 -6.31
N VAL A 286 3.07 9.08 -6.97
CA VAL A 286 2.95 9.16 -8.43
C VAL A 286 4.23 8.72 -9.11
N THR A 287 5.41 9.10 -8.60
CA THR A 287 6.69 8.65 -9.12
C THR A 287 6.81 7.13 -9.06
N THR A 288 6.59 6.51 -7.89
CA THR A 288 6.68 5.05 -7.73
C THR A 288 5.73 4.31 -8.67
N VAL A 289 4.49 4.78 -8.81
CA VAL A 289 3.51 4.15 -9.70
C VAL A 289 3.95 4.28 -11.17
N ASN A 290 4.37 5.47 -11.60
CA ASN A 290 4.81 5.68 -12.99
C ASN A 290 6.05 4.86 -13.33
N GLU A 291 7.08 4.88 -12.47
CA GLU A 291 8.30 4.09 -12.67
C GLU A 291 8.00 2.59 -12.76
N THR A 292 7.06 2.10 -11.94
CA THR A 292 6.62 0.72 -12.00
C THR A 292 5.93 0.44 -13.34
N VAL A 293 4.94 1.26 -13.73
CA VAL A 293 4.19 1.09 -14.99
C VAL A 293 5.14 1.15 -16.20
N GLU A 294 6.04 2.12 -16.25
CA GLU A 294 7.04 2.26 -17.32
C GLU A 294 7.93 1.01 -17.41
N ARG A 295 8.44 0.52 -16.26
CA ARG A 295 9.22 -0.71 -16.21
C ARG A 295 8.43 -1.91 -16.76
N LEU A 296 7.15 -2.03 -16.44
CA LEU A 296 6.33 -3.13 -16.93
C LEU A 296 6.06 -3.04 -18.42
N LEU A 297 5.82 -1.85 -18.96
CA LEU A 297 5.63 -1.64 -20.39
C LEU A 297 6.91 -1.94 -21.17
N VAL A 298 8.07 -1.53 -20.65
CA VAL A 298 9.38 -1.89 -21.23
C VAL A 298 9.57 -3.40 -21.23
N LEU A 299 9.19 -4.10 -20.14
CA LEU A 299 9.29 -5.55 -20.06
C LEU A 299 8.35 -6.21 -21.07
N GLN A 300 7.08 -5.79 -21.13
CA GLN A 300 6.09 -6.32 -22.06
C GLN A 300 6.57 -6.21 -23.51
N ASP A 301 7.08 -5.05 -23.90
CA ASP A 301 7.63 -4.85 -25.25
C ASP A 301 8.85 -5.75 -25.50
N ALA A 302 9.75 -5.86 -24.52
CA ALA A 302 10.93 -6.71 -24.63
C ALA A 302 10.60 -8.20 -24.68
N LEU A 303 9.51 -8.66 -24.05
CA LEU A 303 9.05 -10.05 -24.16
C LEU A 303 8.51 -10.37 -25.57
N GLN A 304 8.05 -9.36 -26.33
CA GLN A 304 7.42 -9.53 -27.65
C GLN A 304 8.39 -9.32 -28.83
N ASP A 305 9.50 -8.59 -28.63
CA ASP A 305 10.49 -8.29 -29.68
C ASP A 305 11.74 -9.18 -29.56
N VAL A 306 12.00 -10.00 -30.59
CA VAL A 306 13.12 -10.95 -30.64
C VAL A 306 14.50 -10.31 -30.40
N ASN A 307 14.71 -9.07 -30.83
CA ASN A 307 15.99 -8.39 -30.58
C ASN A 307 16.10 -7.94 -29.13
N ARG A 308 15.00 -7.47 -28.54
CA ARG A 308 14.96 -7.02 -27.15
C ARG A 308 14.98 -8.17 -26.15
N GLN A 309 14.44 -9.34 -26.51
CA GLN A 309 14.50 -10.56 -25.70
C GLN A 309 15.95 -10.91 -25.33
N LYS A 310 16.89 -10.69 -26.26
CA LYS A 310 18.32 -10.95 -26.08
C LYS A 310 18.96 -10.09 -24.99
N GLU A 311 18.40 -8.91 -24.72
CA GLU A 311 18.90 -7.94 -23.74
C GLU A 311 18.38 -8.21 -22.31
N LEU A 312 17.34 -9.05 -22.18
CA LEU A 312 16.72 -9.34 -20.88
C LEU A 312 17.66 -10.14 -19.98
N LYS A 313 17.68 -9.80 -18.69
CA LYS A 313 18.55 -10.45 -17.70
C LYS A 313 17.74 -11.34 -16.76
N PRO A 314 17.69 -12.66 -16.98
CA PRO A 314 16.93 -13.55 -16.12
C PRO A 314 17.56 -13.62 -14.73
N CYS A 315 16.70 -13.67 -13.71
CA CYS A 315 17.08 -13.75 -12.32
C CYS A 315 16.14 -14.71 -11.59
N LEU A 316 16.67 -15.58 -10.73
CA LEU A 316 15.88 -16.51 -9.93
C LEU A 316 14.93 -15.75 -9.00
N SER A 317 13.68 -16.18 -8.95
CA SER A 317 12.65 -15.62 -8.07
C SER A 317 12.98 -15.81 -6.60
N SER A 318 12.68 -14.81 -5.76
CA SER A 318 12.72 -14.92 -4.30
C SER A 318 11.90 -16.08 -3.70
N LEU A 319 10.99 -16.69 -4.46
CA LEU A 319 10.21 -17.86 -4.02
C LEU A 319 10.93 -19.18 -4.20
N VAL A 320 11.99 -19.19 -5.00
CA VAL A 320 12.62 -20.40 -5.52
C VAL A 320 14.03 -20.53 -4.99
N ARG A 321 14.43 -21.78 -4.74
CA ARG A 321 15.82 -22.15 -4.47
C ARG A 321 16.18 -23.40 -5.24
N VAL A 322 17.43 -23.47 -5.69
CA VAL A 322 18.01 -24.66 -6.29
C VAL A 322 18.97 -25.25 -5.27
N GLU A 323 18.77 -26.51 -4.89
CA GLU A 323 19.62 -27.22 -3.92
C GLU A 323 20.18 -28.49 -4.56
N VAL A 324 21.46 -28.79 -4.31
CA VAL A 324 22.06 -30.05 -4.73
C VAL A 324 21.89 -31.09 -3.63
N LYS A 325 21.22 -32.20 -3.92
CA LYS A 325 21.02 -33.31 -3.00
C LYS A 325 21.33 -34.63 -3.71
N ASP A 326 22.19 -35.45 -3.09
CA ASP A 326 22.62 -36.74 -3.64
C ASP A 326 23.18 -36.65 -5.07
N GLY A 327 23.86 -35.53 -5.38
CA GLY A 327 24.43 -35.25 -6.70
C GLY A 327 23.42 -34.74 -7.75
N LYS A 328 22.16 -34.54 -7.37
CA LYS A 328 21.09 -34.07 -8.26
C LYS A 328 20.65 -32.66 -7.87
N SER A 329 20.43 -31.79 -8.86
CA SER A 329 19.91 -30.45 -8.64
C SER A 329 18.38 -30.50 -8.50
N ILE A 330 17.85 -29.97 -7.39
CA ILE A 330 16.42 -30.00 -7.08
C ILE A 330 15.90 -28.57 -7.00
N LEU A 331 14.80 -28.31 -7.72
CA LEU A 331 14.07 -27.06 -7.66
C LEU A 331 13.05 -27.08 -6.52
N TRP A 332 13.13 -26.08 -5.65
CA TRP A 332 12.18 -25.91 -4.55
C TRP A 332 11.46 -24.58 -4.67
N ARG A 333 10.18 -24.57 -4.29
CA ARG A 333 9.38 -23.37 -4.08
C ARG A 333 8.85 -23.37 -2.65
N GLY A 334 9.41 -22.54 -1.79
CA GLY A 334 9.20 -22.65 -0.34
C GLY A 334 9.55 -24.06 0.17
N MET A 335 8.58 -24.77 0.73
CA MET A 335 8.74 -26.16 1.21
C MET A 335 8.38 -27.23 0.16
N VAL A 336 7.87 -26.84 -1.01
CA VAL A 336 7.41 -27.77 -2.05
C VAL A 336 8.57 -28.09 -2.99
N CYS A 337 8.86 -29.37 -3.19
CA CYS A 337 9.77 -29.86 -4.23
C CYS A 337 9.04 -29.82 -5.57
N PHE A 338 9.56 -29.04 -6.52
CA PHE A 338 9.01 -28.95 -7.87
C PHE A 338 9.54 -30.06 -8.77
N GLY A 339 10.77 -30.54 -8.53
CA GLY A 339 11.34 -31.66 -9.26
C GLY A 339 12.86 -31.64 -9.31
N GLU A 340 13.40 -32.70 -9.88
CA GLU A 340 14.80 -32.79 -10.29
C GLU A 340 15.00 -32.04 -11.60
N LEU A 341 16.06 -31.25 -11.67
CA LEU A 341 16.52 -30.56 -12.86
C LEU A 341 17.59 -31.41 -13.55
N ASP A 342 17.58 -31.44 -14.88
CA ASP A 342 18.74 -31.91 -15.63
C ASP A 342 19.95 -30.96 -15.41
N ASP A 343 21.15 -31.48 -15.65
CA ASP A 343 22.40 -30.77 -15.36
C ASP A 343 22.54 -29.48 -16.17
N ASP A 344 22.02 -29.46 -17.41
CA ASP A 344 22.10 -28.31 -18.30
C ASP A 344 21.19 -27.16 -17.81
N MET A 345 19.93 -27.47 -17.49
CA MET A 345 18.96 -26.53 -16.93
C MET A 345 19.37 -26.04 -15.54
N ALA A 346 19.93 -26.92 -14.71
CA ALA A 346 20.49 -26.53 -13.42
C ALA A 346 21.66 -25.55 -13.59
N GLY A 347 22.55 -25.80 -14.56
CA GLY A 347 23.65 -24.91 -14.93
C GLY A 347 23.16 -23.54 -15.39
N ILE A 348 22.13 -23.49 -16.23
CA ILE A 348 21.54 -22.23 -16.72
C ILE A 348 20.84 -21.46 -15.59
N LEU A 349 20.05 -22.15 -14.75
CA LEU A 349 19.35 -21.51 -13.63
C LEU A 349 20.33 -20.94 -12.59
N GLN A 350 21.48 -21.58 -12.37
CA GLN A 350 22.54 -21.04 -11.51
C GLN A 350 23.16 -19.75 -12.07
N GLN A 351 23.12 -19.54 -13.38
CA GLN A 351 23.58 -18.33 -14.05
C GLN A 351 22.50 -17.22 -14.11
N CYS A 352 21.25 -17.55 -13.78
CA CYS A 352 20.14 -16.58 -13.72
C CYS A 352 20.19 -15.77 -12.41
N ASP A 353 21.18 -14.88 -12.29
CA ASP A 353 21.34 -13.98 -11.14
C ASP A 353 21.05 -12.49 -11.50
N GLY A 354 20.61 -12.24 -12.73
CA GLY A 354 20.35 -10.91 -13.27
C GLY A 354 21.58 -10.14 -13.73
N THR A 355 22.76 -10.78 -13.81
CA THR A 355 24.00 -10.17 -14.33
C THR A 355 24.14 -10.36 -15.84
N LEU A 356 23.94 -11.59 -16.33
CA LEU A 356 23.99 -11.94 -17.76
C LEU A 356 22.64 -11.69 -18.43
N ALA A 357 22.70 -11.17 -19.65
CA ALA A 357 21.54 -11.12 -20.53
C ALA A 357 21.40 -12.45 -21.30
N VAL A 358 20.26 -12.67 -21.96
CA VAL A 358 19.99 -13.91 -22.71
C VAL A 358 21.04 -14.16 -23.78
N ASP A 359 21.55 -13.12 -24.45
CA ASP A 359 22.67 -13.23 -25.40
C ASP A 359 23.97 -13.73 -24.74
N GLY A 360 24.28 -13.22 -23.55
CA GLY A 360 25.42 -13.61 -22.75
C GLY A 360 25.31 -15.06 -22.28
N LEU A 361 24.12 -15.50 -21.88
CA LEU A 361 23.85 -16.90 -21.56
C LEU A 361 24.03 -17.80 -22.77
N THR A 362 23.53 -17.39 -23.94
CA THR A 362 23.66 -18.13 -25.19
C THR A 362 25.13 -18.30 -25.57
N ALA A 363 25.89 -17.20 -25.54
CA ALA A 363 27.31 -17.19 -25.88
C ALA A 363 28.16 -17.99 -24.89
N LEU A 364 27.90 -17.86 -23.58
CA LEU A 364 28.67 -18.55 -22.54
C LEU A 364 28.48 -20.07 -22.60
N ASN A 365 27.28 -20.52 -22.96
CA ASN A 365 26.95 -21.94 -23.08
C ASN A 365 27.17 -22.49 -24.51
N GLY A 366 27.72 -21.68 -25.43
CA GLY A 366 28.08 -22.11 -26.79
C GLY A 366 26.90 -22.56 -27.64
N LEU A 367 25.72 -22.02 -27.39
CA LEU A 367 24.46 -22.43 -28.02
C LEU A 367 24.37 -21.94 -29.47
N THR A 368 23.82 -22.77 -30.35
CA THR A 368 23.51 -22.37 -31.73
C THR A 368 22.28 -21.44 -31.77
N ASP A 369 21.97 -20.84 -32.92
CA ASP A 369 20.77 -20.01 -33.08
C ASP A 369 19.47 -20.82 -32.82
N GLU A 370 19.44 -22.11 -33.17
CA GLU A 370 18.30 -22.99 -32.89
C GLU A 370 18.19 -23.28 -31.38
N ASP A 371 19.32 -23.52 -30.70
CA ASP A 371 19.36 -23.73 -29.25
C ASP A 371 19.01 -22.45 -28.46
N ALA A 372 19.32 -21.27 -29.02
CA ALA A 372 18.99 -19.98 -28.43
C ALA A 372 17.47 -19.74 -28.38
N GLU A 373 16.75 -20.15 -29.44
CA GLU A 373 15.28 -20.09 -29.44
C GLU A 373 14.69 -21.05 -28.40
N VAL A 374 15.22 -22.27 -28.29
CA VAL A 374 14.80 -23.24 -27.27
C VAL A 374 15.06 -22.70 -25.86
N LEU A 375 16.22 -22.09 -25.62
CA LEU A 375 16.55 -21.42 -24.36
C LEU A 375 15.53 -20.33 -24.06
N TRP A 376 15.19 -19.48 -25.03
CA TRP A 376 14.20 -18.42 -24.85
C TRP A 376 12.83 -18.98 -24.46
N GLN A 377 12.33 -20.00 -25.17
CA GLN A 377 11.03 -20.63 -24.85
C GLN A 377 11.02 -21.20 -23.43
N ASN A 378 12.13 -21.80 -22.99
CA ASN A 378 12.29 -22.30 -21.63
C ASN A 378 12.28 -21.15 -20.60
N LEU A 379 13.03 -20.08 -20.83
CA LEU A 379 13.05 -18.91 -19.95
C LEU A 379 11.67 -18.25 -19.86
N LEU A 380 10.95 -18.16 -20.98
CA LEU A 380 9.59 -17.62 -21.01
C LEU A 380 8.62 -18.51 -20.21
N ALA A 381 8.71 -19.83 -20.33
CA ALA A 381 7.92 -20.77 -19.54
C ALA A 381 8.21 -20.64 -18.03
N LEU A 382 9.50 -20.55 -17.66
CA LEU A 382 9.92 -20.34 -16.27
C LEU A 382 9.44 -18.98 -15.71
N TRP A 383 9.41 -17.94 -16.55
CA TRP A 383 8.87 -16.64 -16.19
C TRP A 383 7.35 -16.70 -15.96
N LYS A 384 6.59 -17.39 -16.82
CA LYS A 384 5.14 -17.62 -16.65
C LYS A 384 4.80 -18.31 -15.33
N GLU A 385 5.62 -19.28 -14.93
CA GLU A 385 5.50 -19.99 -13.64
C GLU A 385 6.05 -19.23 -12.43
N ARG A 386 6.58 -18.01 -12.64
CA ARG A 386 7.20 -17.15 -11.60
C ARG A 386 8.42 -17.78 -10.92
N ILE A 387 9.11 -18.68 -11.64
CA ILE A 387 10.37 -19.29 -11.20
C ILE A 387 11.53 -18.32 -11.40
N ILE A 388 11.49 -17.55 -12.49
CA ILE A 388 12.42 -16.46 -12.76
C ILE A 388 11.66 -15.15 -12.98
N PHE A 389 12.40 -14.04 -12.91
CA PHE A 389 11.97 -12.73 -13.39
C PHE A 389 13.04 -12.16 -14.31
N PHE A 390 12.69 -11.16 -15.11
CA PHE A 390 13.66 -10.42 -15.92
C PHE A 390 13.96 -9.07 -15.29
N LYS A 391 15.24 -8.81 -15.04
CA LYS A 391 15.74 -7.50 -14.64
C LYS A 391 15.99 -6.67 -15.90
N LEU A 392 15.42 -5.47 -15.92
CA LEU A 392 15.63 -4.47 -16.97
C LEU A 392 16.82 -3.56 -16.64
#